data_AF-A0A2V7K3L4-F1
#
_entry.id   AF-A0A2V7K3L4-F1
#
_cell.length_a   1.000
_cell.length_b   1.000
_cell.length_c   1.000
_cell.angle_alpha   90.00
_cell.angle_beta   90.00
_cell.angle_gamma   90.00
#
_symmetry.space_group_name_H-M   'P 1'
#
loop_
_entity.id
_entity.type
_entity.pdbx_description
1 polymer ?
#
loop_
_entity_poly.entity_id
_entity_poly.type
_entity_poly.pdbx_seq_one_letter_code
_entity_poly.pdbx_strand_id
1 'polypeptide(L)' 'MARSAPQVLDGVFCYCRCARNVGHRSLLTCFESDHGSRCSTCMGEARLAADLAAQGRTLDQIRHAIDQRFGS' A
#
# COMPACT_ATOMS: atom_id res chain seq x y z
N MET A 1 10.33 -6.06 -4.58
CA MET A 1 9.53 -6.02 -3.33
C MET A 1 8.04 -5.63 -3.51
N ALA A 2 7.52 -5.29 -4.70
CA ALA A 2 6.06 -5.19 -4.94
C ALA A 2 5.43 -6.45 -5.61
N ARG A 3 6.26 -7.43 -6.00
CA ARG A 3 5.83 -8.64 -6.74
C ARG A 3 5.17 -9.71 -5.88
N SER A 4 5.23 -9.61 -4.56
CA SER A 4 4.80 -10.71 -3.68
C SER A 4 3.30 -10.72 -3.41
N ALA A 5 2.58 -9.62 -3.64
CA ALA A 5 1.13 -9.54 -3.47
C ALA A 5 0.46 -8.42 -4.30
N PRO A 6 0.61 -8.40 -5.64
CA PRO A 6 0.09 -7.32 -6.47
C PRO A 6 -1.43 -7.11 -6.30
N GLN A 7 -2.19 -8.19 -6.12
CA GLN A 7 -3.64 -8.13 -5.87
C GLN A 7 -4.00 -7.47 -4.54
N VAL A 8 -3.19 -7.68 -3.49
CA VAL A 8 -3.41 -7.03 -2.18
C VAL A 8 -3.07 -5.55 -2.28
N LEU A 9 -1.93 -5.21 -2.89
CA LEU A 9 -1.50 -3.81 -3.03
C LEU A 9 -2.45 -3.00 -3.92
N ASP A 10 -3.07 -3.60 -4.93
CA ASP A 10 -4.07 -2.90 -5.74
C ASP A 10 -5.36 -2.60 -4.97
N GLY A 11 -5.69 -3.45 -3.99
CA GLY A 11 -6.84 -3.26 -3.12
C GLY A 11 -6.62 -2.24 -1.99
N VAL A 12 -5.43 -1.70 -1.82
CA VAL A 12 -5.06 -0.82 -0.69
C VAL A 12 -4.94 0.63 -1.15
N PHE A 13 -5.59 1.55 -0.42
CA PHE A 13 -5.36 2.99 -0.58
C PHE A 13 -4.03 3.40 0.07
N CYS A 14 -3.31 4.32 -0.57
CA CYS A 14 -2.04 4.82 -0.05
C CYS A 14 -2.19 6.20 0.61
N TYR A 15 -1.77 6.32 1.87
CA TYR A 15 -1.90 7.53 2.68
C TYR A 15 -0.76 8.54 2.49
N CYS A 16 0.14 8.30 1.53
CA CYS A 16 1.21 9.27 1.21
C CYS A 16 0.69 10.54 0.51
N ARG A 17 -0.62 10.65 0.25
CA ARG A 17 -1.32 11.80 -0.35
C ARG A 17 -0.91 12.15 -1.79
N CYS A 18 -0.25 11.23 -2.50
CA CYS A 18 0.16 11.47 -3.88
C CYS A 18 -0.97 11.38 -4.92
N ALA A 19 -2.15 10.86 -4.53
CA ALA A 19 -3.27 10.64 -5.44
C ALA A 19 -3.67 11.88 -6.26
N ARG A 20 -3.64 13.08 -5.65
CA ARG A 20 -4.02 14.34 -6.33
C ARG A 20 -2.92 14.95 -7.20
N ASN A 21 -1.65 14.70 -6.89
CA ASN A 21 -0.51 15.35 -7.55
C ASN A 21 0.16 14.46 -8.60
N VAL A 22 0.19 13.15 -8.35
CA VAL A 22 0.84 12.14 -9.20
C VAL A 22 -0.18 11.27 -9.92
N GLY A 23 -1.41 11.16 -9.38
CA GLY A 23 -2.49 10.37 -10.00
C GLY A 23 -2.50 8.89 -9.64
N HIS A 24 -1.75 8.45 -8.62
CA HIS A 24 -1.81 7.07 -8.15
C HIS A 24 -3.16 6.77 -7.47
N ARG A 25 -3.73 5.62 -7.81
CA ARG A 25 -5.08 5.16 -7.41
C ARG A 25 -5.05 4.12 -6.29
N SER A 26 -3.99 3.33 -6.23
CA SER A 26 -3.78 2.28 -5.24
C SER A 26 -2.30 2.25 -4.85
N LEU A 27 -2.02 1.57 -3.74
CA LEU A 27 -0.65 1.33 -3.29
C LEU A 27 0.17 0.60 -4.37
N LEU A 28 -0.44 -0.28 -5.15
CA LEU A 28 0.23 -0.90 -6.31
C LEU A 28 0.71 0.14 -7.32
N THR A 29 -0.17 1.06 -7.75
CA THR A 29 0.19 2.09 -8.74
C THR A 29 1.28 3.04 -8.24
N CYS A 30 1.46 3.20 -6.92
CA CYS A 30 2.62 3.91 -6.38
C CYS A 30 3.95 3.27 -6.78
N PHE A 31 4.01 1.94 -6.90
CA PHE A 31 5.21 1.19 -7.28
C PHE A 31 5.35 0.95 -8.79
N GLU A 32 4.37 1.40 -9.59
CA GLU A 32 4.49 1.45 -11.05
C GLU A 32 5.34 2.64 -11.53
N SER A 33 5.63 3.59 -10.62
CA SER A 33 6.57 4.69 -10.82
C SER A 33 7.71 4.66 -9.80
N ASP A 34 8.74 5.48 -10.02
CA ASP A 34 9.87 5.66 -9.10
C ASP A 34 9.47 6.26 -7.74
N HIS A 35 8.24 6.74 -7.61
CA HIS A 35 7.78 7.35 -6.37
C HIS A 35 7.65 6.32 -5.23
N GLY A 36 7.04 5.16 -5.49
CA GLY A 36 6.76 4.16 -4.44
C GLY A 36 8.02 3.60 -3.79
N SER A 37 9.11 3.45 -4.56
CA SER A 37 10.41 3.00 -4.05
C SER A 37 11.18 4.08 -3.27
N ARG A 38 10.75 5.34 -3.34
CA ARG A 38 11.39 6.49 -2.68
C ARG A 38 10.54 7.12 -1.57
N CYS A 39 9.32 6.64 -1.38
CA CYS A 39 8.40 7.14 -0.35
C CYS A 39 8.36 6.20 0.86
N SER A 40 8.75 6.70 2.04
CA SER A 40 8.74 5.93 3.28
C SER A 40 7.34 5.44 3.66
N THR A 41 6.29 6.23 3.40
CA THR A 41 4.89 5.82 3.61
C THR A 41 4.50 4.66 2.69
N CYS A 42 4.72 4.77 1.38
CA CYS A 42 4.43 3.69 0.43
C CYS A 42 5.16 2.38 0.81
N MET A 43 6.44 2.47 1.16
CA MET A 43 7.23 1.32 1.59
C MET A 43 6.70 0.70 2.89
N GLY A 44 6.32 1.54 3.87
CA GLY A 44 5.76 1.09 5.14
C GLY A 44 4.41 0.38 4.97
N GLU A 45 3.52 0.94 4.17
CA GLU A 45 2.21 0.34 3.86
C GLU A 45 2.39 -0.97 3.10
N ALA A 46 3.27 -1.03 2.10
CA ALA A 46 3.52 -2.24 1.33
C ALA A 46 4.12 -3.35 2.18
N ARG A 47 5.03 -3.00 3.10
CA ARG A 47 5.60 -3.95 4.07
C ARG A 47 4.51 -4.52 4.97
N LEU A 48 3.65 -3.67 5.54
CA LEU A 48 2.56 -4.09 6.41
C LEU A 48 1.53 -4.96 5.66
N ALA A 49 1.13 -4.54 4.46
CA ALA A 49 0.21 -5.29 3.62
C ALA A 49 0.73 -6.69 3.30
N ALA A 50 2.01 -6.79 2.92
CA ALA A 50 2.66 -8.06 2.62
C ALA A 50 2.76 -8.97 3.86
N ASP A 51 3.10 -8.41 5.04
CA ASP A 51 3.17 -9.18 6.28
C ASP A 51 1.82 -9.75 6.69
N LEU A 52 0.76 -8.95 6.62
CA LEU A 52 -0.59 -9.38 6.98
C LEU A 52 -1.16 -10.37 5.96
N ALA A 53 -0.89 -10.18 4.67
CA ALA A 53 -1.26 -11.15 3.63
C ALA A 53 -0.56 -12.50 3.85
N ALA A 54 0.73 -12.50 4.22
CA ALA A 54 1.46 -13.73 4.56
C ALA A 54 0.92 -14.43 5.81
N GLN A 55 0.25 -13.70 6.71
CA GLN A 55 -0.46 -14.25 7.87
C GLN A 55 -1.88 -14.75 7.54
N GLY A 56 -2.31 -14.71 6.27
CA GLY A 56 -3.64 -15.14 5.85
C GLY A 56 -4.76 -14.14 6.19
N ARG A 57 -4.43 -12.88 6.49
CA ARG A 57 -5.42 -11.85 6.77
C ARG A 57 -6.19 -11.48 5.50
N THR A 58 -7.48 -11.16 5.65
CA THR A 58 -8.32 -10.74 4.52
C THR A 58 -7.97 -9.33 4.07
N LEU A 59 -8.33 -8.98 2.83
CA LEU A 59 -8.08 -7.64 2.28
C LEU A 59 -8.68 -6.53 3.17
N ASP A 60 -9.89 -6.73 3.71
CA ASP A 60 -10.54 -5.74 4.58
C ASP A 60 -9.82 -5.59 5.93
N GLN A 61 -9.29 -6.68 6.50
CA GLN A 61 -8.46 -6.61 7.69
C GLN A 61 -7.14 -5.87 7.43
N ILE A 62 -6.57 -6.05 6.24
CA ILE A 62 -5.35 -5.34 5.81
C ILE A 62 -5.62 -3.84 5.64
N ARG A 63 -6.71 -3.48 4.96
CA ARG A 63 -7.16 -2.09 4.81
C ARG A 63 -7.33 -1.44 6.18
N HIS A 64 -8.10 -2.06 7.06
CA HIS A 64 -8.31 -1.54 8.41
C HIS A 64 -6.99 -1.34 9.17
N ALA A 65 -6.04 -2.28 9.07
CA ALA A 65 -4.74 -2.13 9.73
C ALA A 65 -3.90 -0.98 9.15
N ILE A 66 -3.98 -0.73 7.84
CA ILE A 66 -3.33 0.40 7.19
C ILE A 66 -3.99 1.71 7.60
N ASP A 67 -5.32 1.79 7.56
CA ASP A 67 -6.08 2.97 7.96
C ASP A 67 -5.77 3.35 9.42
N GLN A 68 -5.72 2.38 10.33
CA GLN A 68 -5.37 2.62 11.73
C GLN A 68 -3.94 3.12 11.94
N ARG A 69 -2.99 2.72 11.07
CA ARG A 69 -1.58 3.06 11.22
C ARG A 69 -1.18 4.34 10.46
N PHE A 70 -1.84 4.63 9.35
CA PHE A 70 -1.45 5.68 8.41
C PHE A 70 -2.55 6.70 8.11
N GLY A 71 -3.81 6.42 8.48
CA GLY A 71 -4.99 7.25 8.20
C GLY A 71 -5.17 8.47 9.10
N SER A 72 -4.10 9.23 9.31
CA SER A 72 -4.11 10.53 10.00
C SER A 72 -4.85 11.61 9.20
#